data_AF-A0A484UUG0-F1
#
_entry.id   AF-A0A484UUG0-F1
#
_cell.length_a   1.000
_cell.length_b   1.000
_cell.length_c   1.000
_cell.angle_alpha   90.00
_cell.angle_beta   90.00
_cell.angle_gamma   90.00
#
_symmetry.space_group_name_H-M   'P 1'
#
loop_
_entity.id
_entity.type
_entity.pdbx_description
1 polymer ?
#
loop_
_entity_poly.entity_id
_entity_poly.type
_entity_poly.pdbx_seq_one_letter_code
_entity_poly.pdbx_strand_id
1 'polypeptide(L)' 'MPPSLYLALAQTEPEEKAERYQLMQQHGVSELDAAFKVAEKINRARGITPLPYDDVFA' A
#
# COMPACT_ATOMS: atom_id res chain seq x y z
N MET A 1 4.29 -6.61 11.13
CA MET A 1 3.64 -6.01 9.94
C MET A 1 2.82 -4.79 10.34
N PRO A 2 2.83 -3.70 9.56
CA PRO A 2 2.07 -2.49 9.88
C PRO A 2 0.56 -2.76 9.85
N PRO A 3 -0.23 -2.21 10.81
CA PRO A 3 -1.68 -2.38 10.82
C PRO A 3 -2.37 -1.95 9.51
N SER A 4 -1.88 -0.87 8.89
CA SER A 4 -2.48 -0.33 7.66
C SER A 4 -2.23 -1.19 6.42
N LEU A 5 -1.23 -2.08 6.44
CA LEU A 5 -1.04 -3.03 5.35
C LEU A 5 -2.14 -4.10 5.34
N TYR A 6 -2.56 -4.57 6.52
CA TYR A 6 -3.71 -5.48 6.60
C TYR A 6 -4.98 -4.83 6.05
N LEU A 7 -5.17 -3.52 6.28
CA LEU A 7 -6.28 -2.79 5.69
C LEU A 7 -6.16 -2.71 4.17
N ALA A 8 -4.99 -2.34 3.64
CA ALA A 8 -4.76 -2.26 2.20
C ALA A 8 -4.94 -3.59 1.46
N LEU A 9 -4.62 -4.72 2.10
CA LEU A 9 -4.82 -6.06 1.55
C LEU A 9 -6.27 -6.53 1.67
N ALA A 10 -6.99 -6.12 2.71
CA ALA A 10 -8.41 -6.44 2.89
C ALA A 10 -9.33 -5.67 1.92
N GLN A 11 -8.81 -4.65 1.24
CA GLN A 11 -9.53 -3.90 0.20
C GLN A 11 -9.86 -4.77 -1.01
N THR A 12 -11.15 -4.88 -1.31
CA THR A 12 -11.70 -5.74 -2.36
C THR A 12 -12.54 -5.00 -3.39
N GLU A 13 -12.84 -3.72 -3.16
CA GLU A 13 -13.71 -2.96 -4.06
C GLU A 13 -13.03 -2.72 -5.41
N PRO A 14 -13.80 -2.66 -6.52
CA PRO A 14 -13.24 -2.49 -7.85
C PRO A 14 -12.34 -1.26 -8.00
N GLU A 15 -12.73 -0.13 -7.40
CA GLU A 15 -11.95 1.11 -7.40
C GLU A 15 -10.63 0.99 -6.64
N GLU A 16 -10.61 0.26 -5.52
CA GLU A 16 -9.40 0.03 -4.72
C GLU A 16 -8.42 -0.88 -5.47
N LYS A 17 -8.93 -1.91 -6.15
CA LYS A 17 -8.14 -2.76 -7.05
C LYS A 17 -7.59 -1.98 -8.23
N ALA A 18 -8.39 -1.09 -8.82
CA ALA A 18 -7.94 -0.23 -9.91
C ALA A 18 -6.82 0.71 -9.46
N GLU A 19 -6.93 1.32 -8.27
CA GLU A 19 -5.86 2.13 -7.68
C GLU A 19 -4.58 1.31 -7.51
N ARG A 20 -4.68 0.11 -6.94
CA ARG A 20 -3.52 -0.78 -6.75
C ARG A 20 -2.88 -1.16 -8.08
N TYR A 21 -3.70 -1.45 -9.09
CA TYR A 21 -3.23 -1.73 -10.44
C TYR A 21 -2.50 -0.54 -11.07
N GLN A 22 -3.04 0.67 -10.91
CA GLN A 22 -2.37 1.90 -11.37
C GLN A 22 -1.02 2.10 -10.68
N LEU A 23 -0.92 1.83 -9.37
CA LEU A 23 0.34 1.92 -8.63
C LEU A 23 1.36 0.89 -9.12
N MET A 24 0.93 -0.35 -9.43
CA MET A 24 1.81 -1.34 -10.06
C MET A 24 2.34 -0.85 -11.40
N GLN A 25 1.49 -0.31 -12.27
CA GLN A 25 1.91 0.20 -13.59
C GLN A 25 2.82 1.44 -13.47
N GLN A 26 2.49 2.37 -12.57
CA GLN A 26 3.24 3.61 -12.40
C GLN A 26 4.65 3.38 -11.84
N HIS A 27 4.80 2.41 -10.94
CA HIS A 27 6.06 2.15 -10.26
C HIS A 27 6.80 0.91 -10.77
N GLY A 28 6.17 0.08 -11.61
CA GLY A 28 6.74 -1.18 -12.09
C GLY A 28 6.94 -2.20 -10.97
N VAL A 29 6.03 -2.24 -9.99
CA VAL A 29 6.16 -3.06 -8.77
C VAL A 29 5.12 -4.18 -8.67
N SER A 30 5.33 -5.12 -7.76
CA SER A 30 4.39 -6.21 -7.48
C SER A 30 3.11 -5.72 -6.80
N GLU A 31 2.09 -6.58 -6.72
CA GLU A 31 0.85 -6.26 -6.01
C GLU A 31 1.08 -5.96 -4.53
N LEU A 32 2.00 -6.69 -3.89
CA LEU A 32 2.35 -6.50 -2.49
C LEU A 32 2.97 -5.11 -2.26
N ASP A 33 3.89 -4.70 -3.12
CA ASP A 33 4.53 -3.37 -3.05
C ASP A 33 3.53 -2.24 -3.33
N ALA A 34 2.59 -2.47 -4.24
CA ALA A 34 1.48 -1.54 -4.45
C ALA A 34 0.59 -1.43 -3.21
N ALA A 35 0.31 -2.54 -2.52
CA ALA A 35 -0.42 -2.54 -1.25
C ALA A 35 0.33 -1.78 -0.13
N PHE A 36 1.67 -1.84 -0.10
CA PHE A 36 2.47 -0.98 0.79
C PHE A 36 2.26 0.51 0.51
N LYS A 37 2.27 0.91 -0.76
CA LYS A 37 1.98 2.30 -1.14
C LYS A 37 0.57 2.74 -0.74
N VAL A 38 -0.42 1.87 -0.86
CA VAL A 38 -1.79 2.15 -0.37
C VAL A 38 -1.81 2.26 1.16
N ALA A 39 -1.10 1.38 1.87
CA ALA A 39 -0.98 1.45 3.32
C ALA A 39 -0.33 2.76 3.79
N GLU A 40 0.65 3.29 3.04
CA GLU A 40 1.20 4.63 3.30
C GLU A 40 0.14 5.73 3.14
N LYS A 41 -0.70 5.66 2.10
CA LYS A 41 -1.80 6.62 1.90
C LYS A 41 -2.78 6.58 3.07
N ILE A 42 -3.16 5.38 3.52
CA ILE A 42 -4.03 5.17 4.69
C ILE A 42 -3.39 5.77 5.96
N ASN A 43 -2.10 5.52 6.17
CA ASN A 43 -1.36 6.10 7.30
C ASN A 43 -1.38 7.63 7.26
N ARG A 44 -1.04 8.23 6.10
CA ARG A 44 -1.04 9.70 5.92
C ARG A 44 -2.42 10.29 6.15
N ALA A 45 -3.48 9.67 5.61
CA ALA A 45 -4.86 10.11 5.82
C ALA A 45 -5.29 10.08 7.30
N ARG A 46 -4.65 9.25 8.11
CA ARG A 46 -4.88 9.13 9.55
C ARG A 46 -3.89 9.93 10.41
N GLY A 47 -2.97 10.68 9.78
CA GLY A 47 -1.91 11.40 10.50
C GLY A 47 -0.84 10.49 11.11
N ILE A 48 -0.73 9.24 10.65
CA ILE A 48 0.28 8.28 11.09
C ILE A 48 1.48 8.41 10.14
N THR A 49 2.67 8.60 10.71
CA THR A 49 3.92 8.58 9.93
C THR A 49 4.13 7.17 9.37
N PRO A 50 4.26 7.00 8.04
CA PRO A 50 4.55 5.70 7.45
C PRO A 50 5.92 5.19 7.91
N LEU A 51 6.01 3.88 8.18
CA LEU A 51 7.31 3.24 8.41
C LEU A 51 8.05 3.10 7.06
N PRO A 52 9.36 3.35 7.01
CA PRO A 52 10.16 3.04 5.82
C PRO A 52 10.17 1.52 5.61
N TYR A 53 9.74 1.08 4.43
CA TYR A 53 9.64 -0.34 4.08
C TYR A 53 10.88 -0.90 3.40
N ASP A 54 11.72 -0.01 2.86
CA ASP A 54 12.95 -0.36 2.15
C ASP A 54 13.92 -1.17 3.04
N ASP A 55 13.82 -1.00 4.37
CA ASP A 55 14.68 -1.68 5.35
C ASP A 55 14.15 -3.06 5.81
N VAL A 56 12.92 -3.45 5.46
CA VAL A 56 12.25 -4.65 6.00
C VAL A 56 12.53 -5.91 5.17
N PHE A 57 12.84 -5.75 3.88
CA PHE A 57 13.09 -6.84 2.94
C PHE A 57 14.50 -6.79 2.31
N ALA A 58 15.38 -5.95 2.86
CA ALA A 58 16.80 -5.90 2.52
C ALA A 58 17.58 -7.03 3.22
#